data_AF-A0A955NYI6-F1
#
_entry.id   AF-A0A955NYI6-F1
#
_cell.length_a   1.000
_cell.length_b   1.000
_cell.length_c   1.000
_cell.angle_alpha   90.00
_cell.angle_beta   90.00
_cell.angle_gamma   90.00
#
_symmetry.space_group_name_H-M   'P 1'
#
loop_
_entity.id
_entity.type
_entity.pdbx_description
1 polymer ?
#
loop_
_entity_poly.entity_id
_entity_poly.type
_entity_poly.pdbx_seq_one_letter_code
_entity_poly.pdbx_strand_id
1 'polypeptide(L)'
;PVTYTLVIVETSEEHAIPKPAGYDPRVYDTSPYPRDHDYFYTSRRVIDHYNLEGVHHPDVILLCTPIQDYPFDVLPKQVVEALEANEPGASKKNIVEMTREQRQIVFENAKLQSLGLLYWLQTELHDRLEDKTHSFRRFRLTDEFGTKDCLPLKPYVRESLRLKAMYMMKQQDTLGVEGESQNFAKVMHHDGVACWQFEYDFHPTRREFLDDDALGPWQPKFRKLRNWGAPYSGRANFPIRSLIPETTDGLLAAEKNLGYSSIVSSAIRLHDHCMAVGQACGAVAAVALKNRVQPRAIPYDLKKIEEVRAGLCHGGPEVEPVVLWPFKDVEPSHPAFVAINRLAARQAIPIQPTEYEFKPDETAASEWKDRVIAQTRSTVQTQESLSPPKGEMTRGEFIRALWQRVENLPLKQPEMGPAPDRDHDGVPDLEDPLPLDQDNDNLFDWIKTE
;
A
#
# COMPACT_ATOMS: atom_id res chain seq x y z
N PRO A 1 -2.90 -16.04 -2.63
CA PRO A 1 -4.28 -16.57 -2.53
C PRO A 1 -5.22 -15.64 -3.29
N VAL A 2 -6.44 -16.10 -3.59
CA VAL A 2 -7.54 -15.25 -4.07
C VAL A 2 -8.65 -15.20 -3.03
N THR A 3 -9.42 -14.12 -3.02
CA THR A 3 -10.57 -13.96 -2.13
C THR A 3 -11.73 -13.39 -2.92
N TYR A 4 -12.91 -13.99 -2.83
CA TYR A 4 -14.14 -13.30 -3.20
C TYR A 4 -14.61 -12.50 -1.98
N THR A 5 -14.52 -11.17 -2.07
CA THR A 5 -15.08 -10.27 -1.06
C THR A 5 -16.56 -10.17 -1.28
N LEU A 6 -17.37 -10.63 -0.33
CA LEU A 6 -18.82 -10.49 -0.43
C LEU A 6 -19.20 -9.08 0.03
N VAL A 7 -20.15 -8.48 -0.66
CA VAL A 7 -20.81 -7.26 -0.20
C VAL A 7 -22.21 -7.65 0.19
N ILE A 8 -22.50 -7.49 1.46
CA ILE A 8 -23.79 -7.88 2.03
C ILE A 8 -24.49 -6.66 2.59
N VAL A 9 -25.81 -6.63 2.42
CA VAL A 9 -26.67 -5.51 2.80
C VAL A 9 -27.74 -6.03 3.75
N GLU A 10 -27.92 -5.35 4.88
CA GLU A 10 -28.97 -5.68 5.83
C GLU A 10 -30.35 -5.46 5.24
N THR A 11 -31.30 -6.26 5.68
CA THR A 11 -32.70 -6.20 5.24
C THR A 11 -33.64 -6.42 6.43
N SER A 12 -34.94 -6.18 6.22
CA SER A 12 -35.97 -6.46 7.22
C SER A 12 -36.34 -7.95 7.33
N GLU A 13 -35.99 -8.76 6.33
CA GLU A 13 -36.37 -10.18 6.22
C GLU A 13 -35.14 -11.09 6.37
N GLU A 14 -35.37 -12.39 6.57
CA GLU A 14 -34.28 -13.35 6.58
C GLU A 14 -33.87 -13.72 5.15
N HIS A 15 -32.56 -13.73 4.89
CA HIS A 15 -31.98 -14.02 3.56
C HIS A 15 -30.85 -15.04 3.65
N ALA A 16 -31.03 -16.08 4.46
CA ALA A 16 -30.11 -17.20 4.50
C ALA A 16 -29.92 -17.79 3.09
N ILE A 17 -28.69 -17.81 2.61
CA ILE A 17 -28.39 -18.36 1.28
C ILE A 17 -28.58 -19.89 1.29
N PRO A 18 -28.77 -20.52 0.13
CA PRO A 18 -28.75 -21.98 0.04
C PRO A 18 -27.40 -22.56 0.48
N LYS A 19 -27.42 -23.74 1.09
CA LYS A 19 -26.21 -24.45 1.53
C LYS A 19 -25.23 -24.64 0.36
N PRO A 20 -24.01 -24.07 0.40
CA PRO A 20 -23.05 -24.21 -0.69
C PRO A 20 -22.57 -25.66 -0.85
N ALA A 21 -22.27 -26.05 -2.09
CA ALA A 21 -21.70 -27.37 -2.37
C ALA A 21 -20.35 -27.55 -1.66
N GLY A 22 -20.15 -28.71 -1.01
CA GLY A 22 -18.94 -29.00 -0.24
C GLY A 22 -18.83 -28.27 1.11
N TYR A 23 -19.88 -27.58 1.55
CA TYR A 23 -19.91 -26.95 2.87
C TYR A 23 -19.76 -27.98 4.01
N ASP A 24 -18.83 -27.69 4.92
CA ASP A 24 -18.64 -28.40 6.18
C ASP A 24 -18.45 -27.37 7.31
N PRO A 25 -19.28 -27.37 8.36
CA PRO A 25 -19.21 -26.39 9.44
C PRO A 25 -17.87 -26.45 10.20
N ARG A 26 -17.15 -27.60 10.18
CA ARG A 26 -15.83 -27.74 10.83
C ARG A 26 -14.81 -26.76 10.28
N VAL A 27 -14.94 -26.36 9.00
CA VAL A 27 -14.09 -25.33 8.36
C VAL A 27 -14.17 -24.00 9.11
N TYR A 28 -15.33 -23.67 9.66
CA TYR A 28 -15.59 -22.39 10.31
C TYR A 28 -15.48 -22.48 11.84
N ASP A 29 -16.04 -23.52 12.43
CA ASP A 29 -16.09 -23.73 13.88
C ASP A 29 -14.70 -23.91 14.52
N THR A 30 -13.75 -24.47 13.80
CA THR A 30 -12.40 -24.74 14.31
C THR A 30 -11.38 -23.69 13.86
N SER A 31 -11.82 -22.67 13.11
CA SER A 31 -10.92 -21.62 12.65
C SER A 31 -10.47 -20.74 13.81
N PRO A 32 -9.15 -20.49 13.96
CA PRO A 32 -8.65 -19.55 14.97
C PRO A 32 -8.86 -18.07 14.57
N TYR A 33 -9.46 -17.80 13.41
CA TYR A 33 -9.61 -16.45 12.87
C TYR A 33 -11.02 -16.19 12.29
N PRO A 34 -11.67 -15.06 12.65
CA PRO A 34 -11.28 -14.17 13.75
C PRO A 34 -11.40 -14.87 15.11
N ARG A 35 -10.68 -14.37 16.13
CA ARG A 35 -10.74 -14.95 17.49
C ARG A 35 -12.09 -14.71 18.18
N ASP A 36 -12.78 -13.68 17.75
CA ASP A 36 -14.06 -13.23 18.25
C ASP A 36 -15.02 -13.10 17.06
N HIS A 37 -16.22 -13.65 17.19
CA HIS A 37 -17.23 -13.62 16.14
C HIS A 37 -17.80 -12.22 15.92
N ASP A 38 -17.77 -11.34 16.94
CA ASP A 38 -18.18 -9.95 16.82
C ASP A 38 -17.32 -9.17 15.83
N TYR A 39 -16.09 -9.65 15.57
CA TYR A 39 -15.21 -9.11 14.53
C TYR A 39 -15.85 -9.17 13.14
N PHE A 40 -16.65 -10.19 12.83
CA PHE A 40 -17.30 -10.27 11.52
C PHE A 40 -18.23 -9.08 11.29
N TYR A 41 -18.98 -8.69 12.33
CA TYR A 41 -19.91 -7.58 12.24
C TYR A 41 -19.19 -6.23 12.31
N THR A 42 -18.24 -6.08 13.24
CA THR A 42 -17.58 -4.80 13.51
C THR A 42 -16.49 -4.42 12.50
N SER A 43 -15.95 -5.37 11.74
CA SER A 43 -14.90 -5.10 10.77
C SER A 43 -15.45 -4.81 9.37
N ARG A 44 -14.77 -3.91 8.64
CA ARG A 44 -15.02 -3.62 7.22
C ARG A 44 -16.49 -3.26 6.89
N ARG A 45 -17.16 -2.55 7.81
CA ARG A 45 -18.47 -1.93 7.59
C ARG A 45 -18.31 -0.70 6.71
N VAL A 46 -19.04 -0.67 5.59
CA VAL A 46 -19.12 0.48 4.69
C VAL A 46 -20.16 1.48 5.20
N ILE A 47 -21.28 0.96 5.72
CA ILE A 47 -22.36 1.74 6.31
C ILE A 47 -22.70 1.12 7.66
N ASP A 48 -22.75 1.98 8.69
CA ASP A 48 -23.14 1.66 10.06
C ASP A 48 -24.29 2.58 10.48
N HIS A 49 -25.52 2.22 10.16
CA HIS A 49 -26.66 3.09 10.45
C HIS A 49 -27.03 3.10 11.94
N TYR A 50 -26.61 2.08 12.70
CA TYR A 50 -26.85 2.02 14.15
C TYR A 50 -26.07 3.11 14.90
N ASN A 51 -24.87 3.47 14.43
CA ASN A 51 -24.01 4.46 15.08
C ASN A 51 -23.88 5.80 14.33
N LEU A 52 -24.34 5.89 13.08
CA LEU A 52 -24.25 7.13 12.29
C LEU A 52 -25.60 7.86 12.24
N GLU A 53 -25.72 8.94 13.02
CA GLU A 53 -26.89 9.82 13.00
C GLU A 53 -27.14 10.39 11.60
N GLY A 54 -28.40 10.35 11.15
CA GLY A 54 -28.81 10.89 9.85
C GLY A 54 -28.56 9.98 8.64
N VAL A 55 -27.94 8.81 8.83
CA VAL A 55 -27.79 7.80 7.77
C VAL A 55 -29.03 6.91 7.72
N HIS A 56 -29.89 7.14 6.73
CA HIS A 56 -31.10 6.33 6.48
C HIS A 56 -30.86 5.28 5.39
N HIS A 57 -29.79 4.50 5.51
CA HIS A 57 -29.45 3.42 4.61
C HIS A 57 -29.21 2.14 5.44
N PRO A 58 -29.60 0.94 4.96
CA PRO A 58 -29.27 -0.30 5.65
C PRO A 58 -27.76 -0.48 5.85
N ASP A 59 -27.37 -1.29 6.82
CA ASP A 59 -25.96 -1.63 6.98
C ASP A 59 -25.40 -2.32 5.74
N VAL A 60 -24.16 -1.99 5.42
CA VAL A 60 -23.42 -2.61 4.32
C VAL A 60 -22.07 -3.06 4.84
N ILE A 61 -21.76 -4.34 4.65
CA ILE A 61 -20.54 -4.97 5.16
C ILE A 61 -19.76 -5.59 3.99
N LEU A 62 -18.45 -5.34 3.94
CA LEU A 62 -17.52 -6.07 3.08
C LEU A 62 -17.00 -7.29 3.84
N LEU A 63 -17.66 -8.44 3.66
CA LEU A 63 -17.22 -9.69 4.28
C LEU A 63 -15.97 -10.21 3.55
N CYS A 64 -14.82 -9.98 4.18
CA CYS A 64 -13.50 -10.18 3.60
C CYS A 64 -12.51 -10.69 4.64
N THR A 65 -12.68 -11.93 5.11
CA THR A 65 -11.85 -12.46 6.21
C THR A 65 -10.90 -13.56 5.77
N PRO A 66 -9.76 -13.75 6.48
CA PRO A 66 -8.74 -14.75 6.14
C PRO A 66 -9.27 -16.18 5.97
N ILE A 67 -10.33 -16.55 6.69
CA ILE A 67 -10.98 -17.87 6.63
C ILE A 67 -11.54 -18.23 5.25
N GLN A 68 -11.86 -17.22 4.42
CA GLN A 68 -12.40 -17.42 3.08
C GLN A 68 -11.35 -17.27 1.98
N ASP A 69 -10.08 -17.02 2.35
CA ASP A 69 -9.00 -16.99 1.38
C ASP A 69 -8.80 -18.36 0.75
N TYR A 70 -8.49 -18.35 -0.54
CA TYR A 70 -8.28 -19.53 -1.34
C TYR A 70 -6.81 -19.62 -1.80
N PRO A 71 -5.99 -20.42 -1.11
CA PRO A 71 -4.61 -20.70 -1.51
C PRO A 71 -4.52 -21.50 -2.81
N PHE A 72 -3.45 -21.25 -3.57
CA PHE A 72 -3.12 -21.95 -4.82
C PHE A 72 -2.03 -23.01 -4.63
N ASP A 73 -1.51 -23.22 -3.42
CA ASP A 73 -0.37 -24.10 -3.22
C ASP A 73 -0.71 -25.58 -3.40
N VAL A 74 -1.83 -26.03 -2.82
CA VAL A 74 -2.39 -27.38 -3.03
C VAL A 74 -3.87 -27.22 -3.34
N LEU A 75 -4.30 -27.52 -4.57
CA LEU A 75 -5.70 -27.44 -4.98
C LEU A 75 -6.53 -28.64 -4.44
N PRO A 76 -7.84 -28.48 -4.17
CA PRO A 76 -8.69 -29.60 -3.76
C PRO A 76 -8.79 -30.59 -4.91
N LYS A 77 -8.97 -31.87 -4.59
CA LYS A 77 -8.87 -32.95 -5.60
C LYS A 77 -9.82 -32.73 -6.78
N GLN A 78 -11.07 -32.33 -6.54
CA GLN A 78 -12.03 -32.06 -7.63
C GLN A 78 -11.59 -30.92 -8.58
N VAL A 79 -10.87 -29.92 -8.06
CA VAL A 79 -10.33 -28.82 -8.88
C VAL A 79 -9.13 -29.30 -9.69
N VAL A 80 -8.27 -30.13 -9.09
CA VAL A 80 -7.16 -30.77 -9.81
C VAL A 80 -7.69 -31.62 -10.95
N GLU A 81 -8.64 -32.52 -10.69
CA GLU A 81 -9.22 -33.40 -11.71
C GLU A 81 -9.87 -32.60 -12.86
N ALA A 82 -10.60 -31.53 -12.54
CA ALA A 82 -11.21 -30.67 -13.55
C ALA A 82 -10.16 -29.92 -14.40
N LEU A 83 -9.07 -29.46 -13.80
CA LEU A 83 -7.97 -28.82 -14.52
C LEU A 83 -7.23 -29.81 -15.42
N GLU A 84 -6.90 -30.99 -14.91
CA GLU A 84 -6.20 -32.04 -15.67
C GLU A 84 -7.05 -32.59 -16.83
N ALA A 85 -8.37 -32.65 -16.65
CA ALA A 85 -9.31 -33.00 -17.72
C ALA A 85 -9.39 -31.91 -18.80
N ASN A 86 -9.19 -30.64 -18.44
CA ASN A 86 -9.12 -29.53 -19.41
C ASN A 86 -7.80 -29.55 -20.19
N GLU A 87 -6.67 -29.69 -19.50
CA GLU A 87 -5.34 -29.83 -20.11
C GLU A 87 -4.41 -30.55 -19.13
N PRO A 88 -3.74 -31.65 -19.54
CA PRO A 88 -2.75 -32.32 -18.69
C PRO A 88 -1.66 -31.36 -18.18
N GLY A 89 -1.44 -31.34 -16.87
CA GLY A 89 -0.52 -30.46 -16.17
C GLY A 89 -1.10 -29.08 -15.80
N ALA A 90 -2.32 -28.74 -16.20
CA ALA A 90 -2.94 -27.44 -15.88
C ALA A 90 -3.05 -27.19 -14.38
N SER A 91 -3.18 -28.23 -13.54
CA SER A 91 -3.24 -28.07 -12.09
C SER A 91 -1.92 -27.57 -11.47
N LYS A 92 -0.82 -27.53 -12.25
CA LYS A 92 0.51 -27.10 -11.80
C LYS A 92 0.91 -25.73 -12.36
N LYS A 93 0.11 -25.16 -13.25
CA LYS A 93 0.36 -23.83 -13.83
C LYS A 93 0.26 -22.75 -12.76
N ASN A 94 1.05 -21.69 -12.91
CA ASN A 94 0.76 -20.46 -12.19
C ASN A 94 -0.58 -19.88 -12.72
N ILE A 95 -1.37 -19.23 -11.86
CA ILE A 95 -2.64 -18.61 -12.27
C ILE A 95 -2.51 -17.65 -13.47
N VAL A 96 -1.34 -17.03 -13.64
CA VAL A 96 -1.06 -16.14 -14.78
C VAL A 96 -0.91 -16.90 -16.09
N GLU A 97 -0.44 -18.15 -16.05
CA GLU A 97 -0.25 -19.05 -17.20
C GLU A 97 -1.51 -19.86 -17.51
N MET A 98 -2.46 -19.92 -16.58
CA MET A 98 -3.75 -20.57 -16.79
C MET A 98 -4.57 -19.85 -17.87
N THR A 99 -5.30 -20.62 -18.68
CA THR A 99 -6.31 -20.07 -19.59
C THR A 99 -7.47 -19.45 -18.82
N ARG A 100 -8.33 -18.70 -19.51
CA ARG A 100 -9.56 -18.16 -18.89
C ARG A 100 -10.45 -19.27 -18.32
N GLU A 101 -10.58 -20.37 -19.05
CA GLU A 101 -11.39 -21.53 -18.63
C GLU A 101 -10.81 -22.21 -17.38
N GLN A 102 -9.48 -22.42 -17.36
CA GLN A 102 -8.78 -22.98 -16.20
C GLN A 102 -8.93 -22.11 -14.96
N ARG A 103 -8.78 -20.78 -15.11
CA ARG A 103 -9.04 -19.84 -14.02
C ARG A 103 -10.48 -19.93 -13.51
N GLN A 104 -11.45 -20.12 -14.41
CA GLN A 104 -12.85 -20.25 -14.01
C GLN A 104 -13.09 -21.47 -13.11
N ILE A 105 -12.46 -22.61 -13.42
CA ILE A 105 -12.55 -23.84 -12.58
C ILE A 105 -12.11 -23.53 -11.14
N VAL A 106 -10.99 -22.84 -10.97
CA VAL A 106 -10.49 -22.46 -9.64
C VAL A 106 -11.40 -21.43 -8.98
N PHE A 107 -11.87 -20.45 -9.74
CA PHE A 107 -12.70 -19.36 -9.24
C PHE A 107 -14.07 -19.84 -8.75
N GLU A 108 -14.70 -20.79 -9.44
CA GLU A 108 -15.97 -21.37 -8.96
C GLU A 108 -15.81 -22.06 -7.62
N ASN A 109 -14.70 -22.78 -7.40
CA ASN A 109 -14.45 -23.38 -6.09
C ASN A 109 -14.11 -22.33 -5.02
N ALA A 110 -13.40 -21.25 -5.37
CA ALA A 110 -13.14 -20.14 -4.45
C ALA A 110 -14.42 -19.38 -4.04
N LYS A 111 -15.40 -19.25 -4.94
CA LYS A 111 -16.73 -18.68 -4.62
C LYS A 111 -17.44 -19.52 -3.56
N LEU A 112 -17.44 -20.84 -3.71
CA LEU A 112 -18.05 -21.75 -2.73
C LEU A 112 -17.44 -21.60 -1.33
N GLN A 113 -16.12 -21.39 -1.23
CA GLN A 113 -15.47 -21.11 0.05
C GLN A 113 -15.98 -19.81 0.69
N SER A 114 -16.14 -18.74 -0.10
CA SER A 114 -16.64 -17.46 0.40
C SER A 114 -18.12 -17.51 0.77
N LEU A 115 -18.95 -18.16 -0.06
CA LEU A 115 -20.36 -18.40 0.26
C LEU A 115 -20.53 -19.29 1.49
N GLY A 116 -19.64 -20.26 1.70
CA GLY A 116 -19.68 -21.13 2.87
C GLY A 116 -19.52 -20.36 4.18
N LEU A 117 -18.68 -19.31 4.21
CA LEU A 117 -18.60 -18.43 5.38
C LEU A 117 -19.93 -17.70 5.62
N LEU A 118 -20.50 -17.08 4.58
CA LEU A 118 -21.77 -16.36 4.72
C LEU A 118 -22.88 -17.29 5.19
N TYR A 119 -22.97 -18.49 4.63
CA TYR A 119 -23.92 -19.50 5.08
C TYR A 119 -23.72 -19.84 6.55
N TRP A 120 -22.49 -20.12 6.99
CA TRP A 120 -22.20 -20.40 8.39
C TRP A 120 -22.59 -19.25 9.33
N LEU A 121 -22.29 -18.00 8.94
CA LEU A 121 -22.69 -16.80 9.69
C LEU A 121 -24.21 -16.69 9.82
N GLN A 122 -24.93 -17.01 8.74
CA GLN A 122 -26.38 -16.93 8.67
C GLN A 122 -27.08 -18.08 9.39
N THR A 123 -26.45 -19.24 9.55
CA THR A 123 -27.06 -20.44 10.16
C THR A 123 -26.44 -20.77 11.51
N GLU A 124 -25.25 -21.40 11.51
CA GLU A 124 -24.63 -21.99 12.69
C GLU A 124 -24.28 -20.92 13.71
N LEU A 125 -23.65 -19.82 13.27
CA LEU A 125 -23.32 -18.72 14.15
C LEU A 125 -24.59 -18.03 14.64
N HIS A 126 -25.51 -17.70 13.72
CA HIS A 126 -26.79 -17.09 14.09
C HIS A 126 -27.44 -17.88 15.21
N ASP A 127 -27.63 -19.19 15.09
CA ASP A 127 -28.35 -20.01 16.08
C ASP A 127 -27.68 -19.99 17.47
N ARG A 128 -26.35 -19.81 17.53
CA ARG A 128 -25.56 -19.76 18.78
C ARG A 128 -25.58 -18.40 19.48
N LEU A 129 -25.86 -17.30 18.78
CA LEU A 129 -25.85 -15.96 19.38
C LEU A 129 -26.99 -15.80 20.40
N GLU A 130 -26.70 -15.26 21.59
CA GLU A 130 -27.76 -14.88 22.53
C GLU A 130 -28.49 -13.62 22.04
N ASP A 131 -27.72 -12.62 21.58
CA ASP A 131 -28.23 -11.40 20.96
C ASP A 131 -28.22 -11.51 19.42
N LYS A 132 -29.40 -11.39 18.81
CA LYS A 132 -29.57 -11.47 17.34
C LYS A 132 -29.50 -10.10 16.65
N THR A 133 -29.28 -9.00 17.38
CA THR A 133 -29.25 -7.63 16.84
C THR A 133 -28.30 -7.52 15.65
N HIS A 134 -27.09 -8.06 15.78
CA HIS A 134 -26.04 -8.02 14.76
C HIS A 134 -25.93 -9.33 13.95
N SER A 135 -27.04 -10.04 13.82
CA SER A 135 -27.03 -11.30 13.10
C SER A 135 -27.01 -11.14 11.58
N PHE A 136 -26.13 -11.92 10.96
CA PHE A 136 -26.00 -12.04 9.50
C PHE A 136 -27.21 -12.70 8.82
N ARG A 137 -28.13 -13.35 9.55
CA ARG A 137 -29.34 -14.01 8.99
C ARG A 137 -30.18 -13.05 8.13
N ARG A 138 -30.18 -11.76 8.45
CA ARG A 138 -30.93 -10.71 7.74
C ARG A 138 -30.12 -9.96 6.67
N PHE A 139 -28.90 -10.40 6.39
CA PHE A 139 -28.07 -9.83 5.36
C PHE A 139 -28.21 -10.61 4.06
N ARG A 140 -28.42 -9.93 2.94
CA ARG A 140 -28.41 -10.51 1.58
C ARG A 140 -27.13 -10.12 0.84
N LEU A 141 -26.77 -10.85 -0.21
CA LEU A 141 -25.77 -10.39 -1.18
C LEU A 141 -26.31 -9.18 -1.98
N THR A 142 -25.43 -8.20 -2.24
CA THR A 142 -25.74 -7.07 -3.14
C THR A 142 -25.87 -7.52 -4.60
N ASP A 143 -26.75 -6.89 -5.35
CA ASP A 143 -26.94 -7.09 -6.79
C ASP A 143 -26.14 -6.10 -7.65
N GLU A 144 -25.39 -5.17 -7.03
CA GLU A 144 -24.62 -4.11 -7.70
C GLU A 144 -23.57 -4.62 -8.70
N PHE A 145 -23.09 -5.86 -8.54
CA PHE A 145 -22.14 -6.46 -9.47
C PHE A 145 -22.76 -6.87 -10.81
N GLY A 146 -24.10 -6.99 -10.89
CA GLY A 146 -24.82 -7.45 -12.08
C GLY A 146 -24.55 -8.91 -12.47
N THR A 147 -23.92 -9.69 -11.57
CA THR A 147 -23.64 -11.11 -11.77
C THR A 147 -24.81 -11.97 -11.28
N LYS A 148 -25.02 -13.13 -11.90
CA LYS A 148 -26.14 -14.04 -11.54
C LYS A 148 -26.06 -14.57 -10.12
N ASP A 149 -24.85 -14.66 -9.57
CA ASP A 149 -24.55 -15.16 -8.23
C ASP A 149 -24.37 -14.02 -7.20
N CYS A 150 -24.55 -12.76 -7.60
CA CYS A 150 -24.35 -11.58 -6.76
C CYS A 150 -22.92 -11.47 -6.17
N LEU A 151 -21.94 -12.10 -6.82
CA LEU A 151 -20.53 -12.04 -6.44
C LEU A 151 -19.73 -11.10 -7.36
N PRO A 152 -18.58 -10.56 -6.90
CA PRO A 152 -17.70 -9.77 -7.76
C PRO A 152 -17.34 -10.47 -9.07
N LEU A 153 -17.14 -9.70 -10.15
CA LEU A 153 -16.79 -10.24 -11.48
C LEU A 153 -15.48 -11.05 -11.50
N LYS A 154 -14.56 -10.76 -10.57
CA LYS A 154 -13.28 -11.45 -10.38
C LYS A 154 -12.92 -11.44 -8.90
N PRO A 155 -12.17 -12.42 -8.41
CA PRO A 155 -11.69 -12.37 -7.04
C PRO A 155 -10.56 -11.35 -6.88
N TYR A 156 -10.36 -10.91 -5.65
CA TYR A 156 -9.19 -10.15 -5.27
C TYR A 156 -7.96 -11.06 -5.23
N VAL A 157 -6.97 -10.77 -6.08
CA VAL A 157 -5.67 -11.46 -6.07
C VAL A 157 -4.79 -10.78 -5.01
N ARG A 158 -4.48 -11.49 -3.92
CA ARG A 158 -3.75 -10.94 -2.77
C ARG A 158 -2.26 -10.67 -3.06
N GLU A 159 -1.67 -11.48 -3.93
CA GLU A 159 -0.27 -11.40 -4.34
C GLU A 159 -0.19 -11.55 -5.86
N SER A 160 0.25 -10.48 -6.52
CA SER A 160 0.50 -10.40 -7.96
C SER A 160 1.91 -10.86 -8.32
N LEU A 161 2.20 -10.89 -9.62
CA LEU A 161 3.58 -10.92 -10.09
C LEU A 161 4.27 -9.62 -9.67
N ARG A 162 5.53 -9.73 -9.25
CA ARG A 162 6.34 -8.58 -8.84
C ARG A 162 7.40 -8.32 -9.90
N LEU A 163 7.59 -7.06 -10.22
CA LEU A 163 8.62 -6.63 -11.13
C LEU A 163 10.00 -6.89 -10.50
N LYS A 164 10.97 -7.31 -11.32
CA LYS A 164 12.39 -7.14 -11.02
C LYS A 164 12.77 -5.72 -11.43
N ALA A 165 12.74 -4.81 -10.46
CA ALA A 165 12.91 -3.39 -10.69
C ALA A 165 14.37 -2.96 -10.50
N MET A 166 14.68 -1.71 -10.89
CA MET A 166 15.97 -1.09 -10.60
C MET A 166 16.26 -0.99 -9.11
N TYR A 167 15.23 -1.01 -8.26
CA TYR A 167 15.38 -1.19 -6.83
C TYR A 167 14.26 -2.06 -6.27
N MET A 168 14.62 -3.08 -5.49
CA MET A 168 13.68 -4.00 -4.86
C MET A 168 13.56 -3.68 -3.38
N MET A 169 12.55 -2.91 -2.98
CA MET A 169 12.36 -2.50 -1.58
C MET A 169 12.18 -3.72 -0.66
N LYS A 170 12.97 -3.80 0.40
CA LYS A 170 13.10 -4.91 1.34
C LYS A 170 12.43 -4.54 2.68
N GLN A 171 12.17 -5.54 3.51
CA GLN A 171 11.53 -5.31 4.81
C GLN A 171 12.39 -4.39 5.70
N GLN A 172 13.71 -4.50 5.59
CA GLN A 172 14.70 -3.77 6.38
C GLN A 172 14.57 -2.26 6.20
N ASP A 173 14.34 -1.83 4.95
CA ASP A 173 14.16 -0.43 4.55
C ASP A 173 12.92 0.17 5.23
N THR A 174 11.88 -0.66 5.38
CA THR A 174 10.54 -0.22 5.75
C THR A 174 10.25 -0.35 7.24
N LEU A 175 11.17 -0.88 8.05
CA LEU A 175 11.00 -0.98 9.49
C LEU A 175 10.85 0.41 10.11
N GLY A 176 9.91 0.58 11.04
CA GLY A 176 9.82 1.80 11.83
C GLY A 176 11.07 1.98 12.69
N VAL A 177 11.58 3.20 12.76
CA VAL A 177 12.67 3.52 13.69
C VAL A 177 12.23 3.23 15.12
N GLU A 178 13.15 2.68 15.92
CA GLU A 178 12.89 2.15 17.27
C GLU A 178 11.85 0.99 17.32
N GLY A 179 11.44 0.45 16.17
CA GLY A 179 10.43 -0.60 16.07
C GLY A 179 8.99 -0.07 16.11
N GLU A 180 8.80 1.24 16.04
CA GLU A 180 7.50 1.90 16.16
C GLU A 180 6.90 2.27 14.80
N SER A 181 5.64 1.89 14.57
CA SER A 181 4.98 2.11 13.27
C SER A 181 4.63 3.57 12.97
N GLN A 182 4.56 4.40 14.02
CA GLN A 182 4.31 5.83 13.88
C GLN A 182 5.53 6.60 13.40
N ASN A 183 6.73 6.11 13.68
CA ASN A 183 7.98 6.74 13.25
C ASN A 183 8.19 6.58 11.74
N PHE A 184 9.12 7.35 11.19
CA PHE A 184 9.55 7.14 9.82
C PHE A 184 10.21 5.77 9.65
N ALA A 185 10.19 5.27 8.42
CA ALA A 185 10.92 4.08 8.05
C ALA A 185 12.43 4.29 8.18
N LYS A 186 13.20 3.19 8.32
CA LYS A 186 14.66 3.23 8.38
C LYS A 186 15.28 3.87 7.14
N VAL A 187 14.62 3.73 5.99
CA VAL A 187 15.03 4.31 4.72
C VAL A 187 13.94 5.27 4.22
N MET A 188 14.36 6.49 3.92
CA MET A 188 13.58 7.53 3.25
C MET A 188 14.27 7.87 1.92
N HIS A 189 13.84 7.21 0.86
CA HIS A 189 14.49 7.24 -0.45
C HIS A 189 14.57 8.64 -1.04
N HIS A 190 15.73 8.96 -1.63
CA HIS A 190 16.00 10.24 -2.27
C HIS A 190 15.10 10.52 -3.48
N ASP A 191 14.63 9.46 -4.14
CA ASP A 191 13.72 9.47 -5.29
C ASP A 191 12.29 9.08 -4.91
N GLY A 192 11.89 9.28 -3.64
CA GLY A 192 10.52 9.04 -3.16
C GLY A 192 9.48 9.92 -3.86
N VAL A 193 8.39 9.30 -4.32
CA VAL A 193 7.29 9.93 -5.09
C VAL A 193 5.87 9.58 -4.64
N ALA A 194 5.74 8.67 -3.68
CA ALA A 194 4.46 8.39 -3.03
C ALA A 194 4.74 7.92 -1.60
N CYS A 195 3.84 8.22 -0.68
CA CYS A 195 3.94 7.72 0.69
C CYS A 195 3.03 6.53 0.93
N TRP A 196 3.41 5.71 1.91
CA TRP A 196 2.60 4.61 2.38
C TRP A 196 2.96 4.27 3.84
N GLN A 197 1.98 3.77 4.57
CA GLN A 197 2.19 3.11 5.86
C GLN A 197 1.05 2.13 6.07
N PHE A 198 1.39 0.87 6.33
CA PHE A 198 0.43 -0.11 6.79
C PHE A 198 1.18 -1.30 7.36
N GLU A 199 0.64 -1.94 8.40
CA GLU A 199 1.30 -3.11 8.98
C GLU A 199 1.46 -4.25 7.96
N TYR A 200 2.43 -5.15 8.20
CA TYR A 200 2.65 -6.32 7.34
C TYR A 200 1.46 -7.28 7.39
N ASP A 201 0.44 -6.99 6.58
CA ASP A 201 -0.83 -7.69 6.51
C ASP A 201 -0.75 -8.89 5.55
N PHE A 202 -0.25 -10.00 6.09
CA PHE A 202 -0.27 -11.26 5.36
C PHE A 202 -1.65 -11.88 5.35
N HIS A 203 -1.96 -12.54 4.24
CA HIS A 203 -3.08 -13.47 4.14
C HIS A 203 -2.54 -14.91 4.09
N PRO A 204 -3.29 -15.90 4.61
CA PRO A 204 -2.91 -17.30 4.57
C PRO A 204 -2.69 -17.77 3.13
N THR A 205 -1.50 -18.31 2.86
CA THR A 205 -1.08 -18.75 1.53
C THR A 205 -0.89 -20.26 1.41
N ARG A 206 -1.32 -21.01 2.44
CA ARG A 206 -1.27 -22.47 2.47
C ARG A 206 -2.64 -23.07 2.72
N ARG A 207 -2.97 -24.17 2.05
CA ARG A 207 -4.13 -25.00 2.39
C ARG A 207 -3.75 -26.09 3.40
N GLU A 208 -4.58 -26.31 4.40
CA GLU A 208 -4.50 -27.43 5.32
C GLU A 208 -5.84 -28.17 5.35
N PHE A 209 -5.82 -29.46 4.98
CA PHE A 209 -6.99 -30.33 5.09
C PHE A 209 -7.18 -30.73 6.56
N LEU A 210 -8.44 -30.79 7.01
CA LEU A 210 -8.77 -31.15 8.40
C LEU A 210 -8.70 -32.65 8.65
N ASP A 211 -8.84 -33.43 7.58
CA ASP A 211 -8.75 -34.89 7.56
C ASP A 211 -7.58 -35.31 6.63
N ASP A 212 -7.11 -36.56 6.73
CA ASP A 212 -6.08 -37.14 5.83
C ASP A 212 -6.63 -37.46 4.42
N ASP A 213 -7.52 -36.60 3.89
CA ASP A 213 -8.17 -36.74 2.60
C ASP A 213 -8.21 -35.37 1.87
N ALA A 214 -7.69 -35.35 0.64
CA ALA A 214 -7.70 -34.15 -0.21
C ALA A 214 -9.09 -33.81 -0.79
N LEU A 215 -10.09 -34.67 -0.57
CA LEU A 215 -11.52 -34.38 -0.77
C LEU A 215 -12.17 -33.78 0.48
N GLY A 216 -11.50 -33.89 1.63
CA GLY A 216 -12.01 -33.42 2.91
C GLY A 216 -12.08 -31.89 3.00
N PRO A 217 -12.73 -31.38 4.05
CA PRO A 217 -12.73 -29.95 4.34
C PRO A 217 -11.32 -29.45 4.60
N TRP A 218 -11.10 -28.17 4.35
CA TRP A 218 -9.80 -27.53 4.50
C TRP A 218 -9.95 -26.11 5.01
N GLN A 219 -8.89 -25.59 5.62
CA GLN A 219 -8.78 -24.21 6.06
C GLN A 219 -7.54 -23.53 5.47
N PRO A 220 -7.60 -22.22 5.23
CA PRO A 220 -6.42 -21.46 4.85
C PRO A 220 -5.55 -21.23 6.09
N LYS A 221 -4.24 -21.47 5.93
CA LYS A 221 -3.24 -21.41 7.00
C LYS A 221 -2.09 -20.48 6.64
N PHE A 222 -1.60 -19.77 7.65
CA PHE A 222 -0.39 -18.96 7.54
C PHE A 222 0.86 -19.82 7.38
N ARG A 223 1.85 -19.26 6.68
CA ARG A 223 3.22 -19.81 6.71
C ARG A 223 3.93 -19.21 7.91
N LYS A 224 4.81 -19.98 8.56
CA LYS A 224 5.38 -19.69 9.90
C LYS A 224 5.87 -18.24 10.13
N LEU A 225 6.44 -17.60 9.11
CA LEU A 225 7.03 -16.24 9.20
C LEU A 225 6.22 -15.18 8.43
N ARG A 226 5.00 -15.52 7.98
CA ARG A 226 4.11 -14.65 7.22
C ARG A 226 2.79 -14.51 7.99
N ASN A 227 2.85 -13.87 9.15
CA ASN A 227 1.72 -13.64 10.05
C ASN A 227 1.62 -12.14 10.40
N TRP A 228 0.56 -11.76 11.09
CA TRP A 228 0.40 -10.40 11.59
C TRP A 228 1.22 -10.15 12.86
N GLY A 229 1.58 -8.89 13.07
CA GLY A 229 2.28 -8.40 14.26
C GLY A 229 3.69 -7.93 13.95
N ALA A 230 4.47 -7.73 15.00
CA ALA A 230 5.84 -7.23 14.91
C ALA A 230 6.74 -8.14 14.04
N PRO A 231 7.76 -7.58 13.35
CA PRO A 231 8.13 -6.16 13.37
C PRO A 231 7.15 -5.28 12.58
N TYR A 232 7.06 -3.99 12.91
CA TYR A 232 6.12 -3.07 12.27
C TYR A 232 6.77 -2.20 11.19
N SER A 233 6.00 -1.82 10.18
CA SER A 233 6.47 -0.88 9.16
C SER A 233 6.35 0.55 9.66
N GLY A 234 7.37 1.37 9.40
CA GLY A 234 7.31 2.81 9.60
C GLY A 234 6.60 3.53 8.45
N ARG A 235 6.43 4.83 8.62
CA ARG A 235 5.96 5.74 7.57
C ARG A 235 7.03 5.87 6.50
N ALA A 236 6.77 5.33 5.31
CA ALA A 236 7.76 5.23 4.25
C ALA A 236 7.37 6.07 3.02
N ASN A 237 8.36 6.35 2.18
CA ASN A 237 8.14 6.76 0.81
C ASN A 237 8.43 5.59 -0.16
N PHE A 238 7.95 5.71 -1.39
CA PHE A 238 8.12 4.72 -2.44
C PHE A 238 8.99 5.31 -3.57
N PRO A 239 10.12 4.68 -3.92
CA PRO A 239 11.09 5.25 -4.86
C PRO A 239 10.67 5.03 -6.32
N ILE A 240 11.04 5.98 -7.19
CA ILE A 240 10.86 5.85 -8.65
C ILE A 240 11.58 4.60 -9.18
N ARG A 241 12.76 4.26 -8.64
CA ARG A 241 13.51 3.05 -9.04
C ARG A 241 12.72 1.76 -8.87
N SER A 242 11.77 1.69 -7.93
CA SER A 242 10.90 0.53 -7.75
C SER A 242 9.72 0.46 -8.73
N LEU A 243 9.53 1.49 -9.56
CA LEU A 243 8.55 1.52 -10.66
C LEU A 243 9.15 1.02 -11.98
N ILE A 244 10.48 0.99 -12.10
CA ILE A 244 11.18 0.82 -13.38
C ILE A 244 11.81 -0.56 -13.47
N PRO A 245 11.55 -1.35 -14.53
CA PRO A 245 12.20 -2.64 -14.74
C PRO A 245 13.72 -2.51 -14.85
N GLU A 246 14.46 -3.46 -14.29
CA GLU A 246 15.91 -3.51 -14.40
C GLU A 246 16.37 -3.51 -15.87
N THR A 247 15.71 -4.32 -16.71
CA THR A 247 16.18 -4.66 -18.06
C THR A 247 15.31 -4.13 -19.22
N THR A 248 14.15 -3.53 -18.95
CA THR A 248 13.19 -3.12 -19.99
C THR A 248 13.00 -1.61 -19.98
N ASP A 249 13.37 -0.96 -21.09
CA ASP A 249 13.19 0.48 -21.30
C ASP A 249 11.74 0.86 -21.64
N GLY A 250 11.38 2.11 -21.34
CA GLY A 250 10.06 2.67 -21.66
C GLY A 250 8.87 2.08 -20.89
N LEU A 251 9.10 1.14 -19.98
CA LEU A 251 8.06 0.50 -19.16
C LEU A 251 8.08 1.03 -17.72
N LEU A 252 6.89 1.27 -17.17
CA LEU A 252 6.66 1.56 -15.75
C LEU A 252 5.64 0.57 -15.20
N ALA A 253 5.94 -0.03 -14.07
CA ALA A 253 4.99 -0.84 -13.31
C ALA A 253 4.19 0.03 -12.34
N ALA A 254 2.90 -0.28 -12.20
CA ALA A 254 1.97 0.37 -11.30
C ALA A 254 1.16 -0.68 -10.51
N GLU A 255 0.28 -0.20 -9.63
CA GLU A 255 -0.61 -1.03 -8.80
C GLU A 255 0.20 -2.00 -7.93
N LYS A 256 0.04 -3.32 -8.10
CA LYS A 256 0.70 -4.33 -7.27
C LYS A 256 1.88 -5.00 -7.97
N ASN A 257 2.31 -4.51 -9.12
CA ASN A 257 3.39 -5.14 -9.89
C ASN A 257 4.75 -4.47 -9.68
N LEU A 258 4.98 -3.84 -8.53
CA LEU A 258 6.15 -3.00 -8.28
C LEU A 258 7.37 -3.81 -7.79
N GLY A 259 8.51 -3.13 -7.74
CA GLY A 259 9.77 -3.64 -7.20
C GLY A 259 9.81 -3.65 -5.68
N TYR A 260 9.28 -4.71 -5.07
CA TYR A 260 9.35 -4.91 -3.62
C TYR A 260 9.43 -6.38 -3.22
N SER A 261 9.87 -6.66 -2.01
CA SER A 261 9.83 -7.99 -1.38
C SER A 261 8.39 -8.44 -1.13
N SER A 262 8.18 -9.74 -0.88
CA SER A 262 6.84 -10.28 -0.60
C SER A 262 6.30 -9.77 0.74
N ILE A 263 7.18 -9.31 1.61
CA ILE A 263 6.85 -8.77 2.93
C ILE A 263 6.36 -7.34 2.77
N VAL A 264 7.12 -6.50 2.09
CA VAL A 264 6.70 -5.13 1.77
C VAL A 264 5.40 -5.12 0.96
N SER A 265 5.26 -6.05 0.01
CA SER A 265 4.03 -6.24 -0.75
C SER A 265 2.79 -6.43 0.13
N SER A 266 2.93 -7.04 1.32
CA SER A 266 1.77 -7.30 2.18
C SER A 266 1.19 -6.02 2.80
N ALA A 267 2.01 -4.99 2.92
CA ALA A 267 1.66 -3.68 3.46
C ALA A 267 1.25 -2.65 2.39
N ILE A 268 2.04 -2.50 1.32
CA ILE A 268 1.82 -1.41 0.35
C ILE A 268 0.65 -1.64 -0.62
N ARG A 269 0.15 -2.87 -0.78
CA ARG A 269 -0.86 -3.25 -1.79
C ARG A 269 -2.29 -2.73 -1.56
N LEU A 270 -2.48 -1.77 -0.65
CA LEU A 270 -3.78 -1.14 -0.39
C LEU A 270 -4.18 -0.22 -1.56
N HIS A 271 -5.49 -0.01 -1.74
CA HIS A 271 -6.00 0.65 -2.95
C HIS A 271 -5.61 2.12 -3.03
N ASP A 272 -5.63 2.83 -1.91
CA ASP A 272 -5.13 4.19 -1.74
C ASP A 272 -3.64 4.31 -2.10
N HIS A 273 -2.79 3.42 -1.56
CA HIS A 273 -1.38 3.36 -1.92
C HIS A 273 -1.19 3.04 -3.43
N CYS A 274 -1.97 2.11 -4.00
CA CYS A 274 -1.93 1.80 -5.42
C CYS A 274 -2.35 3.00 -6.29
N MET A 275 -3.31 3.82 -5.85
CA MET A 275 -3.70 5.06 -6.53
C MET A 275 -2.57 6.09 -6.52
N ALA A 276 -1.94 6.30 -5.35
CA ALA A 276 -0.80 7.21 -5.21
C ALA A 276 0.38 6.80 -6.11
N VAL A 277 0.69 5.50 -6.15
CA VAL A 277 1.71 4.95 -7.08
C VAL A 277 1.29 5.14 -8.53
N GLY A 278 0.01 4.95 -8.88
CA GLY A 278 -0.51 5.20 -10.23
C GLY A 278 -0.31 6.65 -10.67
N GLN A 279 -0.60 7.62 -9.79
CA GLN A 279 -0.32 9.04 -10.01
C GLN A 279 1.19 9.29 -10.20
N ALA A 280 2.04 8.67 -9.35
CA ALA A 280 3.49 8.74 -9.48
C ALA A 280 3.99 8.22 -10.83
N CYS A 281 3.51 7.06 -11.29
CA CYS A 281 3.84 6.53 -12.63
C CYS A 281 3.45 7.51 -13.74
N GLY A 282 2.27 8.12 -13.65
CA GLY A 282 1.81 9.14 -14.61
C GLY A 282 2.73 10.36 -14.67
N ALA A 283 3.14 10.88 -13.50
CA ALA A 283 4.06 12.01 -13.41
C ALA A 283 5.46 11.67 -13.95
N VAL A 284 6.01 10.49 -13.61
CA VAL A 284 7.29 10.00 -14.14
C VAL A 284 7.24 9.88 -15.67
N ALA A 285 6.16 9.30 -16.21
CA ALA A 285 5.98 9.17 -17.66
C ALA A 285 5.91 10.55 -18.34
N ALA A 286 5.15 11.50 -17.78
CA ALA A 286 5.02 12.84 -18.32
C ALA A 286 6.37 13.58 -18.37
N VAL A 287 7.15 13.50 -17.28
CA VAL A 287 8.49 14.13 -17.21
C VAL A 287 9.47 13.46 -18.16
N ALA A 288 9.46 12.13 -18.26
CA ALA A 288 10.28 11.37 -19.20
C ALA A 288 10.01 11.80 -20.65
N LEU A 289 8.73 11.85 -21.05
CA LEU A 289 8.31 12.27 -22.39
C LEU A 289 8.67 13.72 -22.68
N LYS A 290 8.37 14.63 -21.76
CA LYS A 290 8.68 16.08 -21.88
C LYS A 290 10.17 16.32 -22.10
N ASN A 291 11.01 15.61 -21.35
CA ASN A 291 12.47 15.77 -21.41
C ASN A 291 13.15 14.85 -22.44
N ARG A 292 12.39 13.97 -23.12
CA ARG A 292 12.91 12.96 -24.06
C ARG A 292 14.01 12.09 -23.46
N VAL A 293 13.80 11.63 -22.22
CA VAL A 293 14.72 10.72 -21.51
C VAL A 293 14.02 9.41 -21.17
N GLN A 294 14.80 8.36 -20.93
CA GLN A 294 14.27 7.12 -20.36
C GLN A 294 13.88 7.34 -18.90
N PRO A 295 12.81 6.67 -18.40
CA PRO A 295 12.43 6.76 -16.98
C PRO A 295 13.58 6.44 -16.02
N ARG A 296 14.45 5.49 -16.38
CA ARG A 296 15.63 5.10 -15.59
C ARG A 296 16.66 6.21 -15.33
N ALA A 297 16.61 7.30 -16.10
CA ALA A 297 17.50 8.44 -15.90
C ALA A 297 16.96 9.43 -14.85
N ILE A 298 15.67 9.38 -14.51
CA ILE A 298 15.04 10.33 -13.60
C ILE A 298 15.57 10.21 -12.16
N PRO A 299 15.70 9.02 -11.55
CA PRO A 299 16.15 8.89 -10.16
C PRO A 299 17.54 9.46 -9.86
N TYR A 300 18.34 9.79 -10.88
CA TYR A 300 19.70 10.30 -10.74
C TYR A 300 19.84 11.74 -11.26
N ASP A 301 18.71 12.42 -11.48
CA ASP A 301 18.67 13.81 -11.89
C ASP A 301 17.68 14.56 -10.99
N LEU A 302 18.20 15.31 -10.02
CA LEU A 302 17.40 16.02 -9.03
C LEU A 302 16.42 17.01 -9.68
N LYS A 303 16.79 17.65 -10.79
CA LYS A 303 15.89 18.55 -11.49
C LYS A 303 14.68 17.78 -12.03
N LYS A 304 14.90 16.59 -12.60
CA LYS A 304 13.80 15.75 -13.11
C LYS A 304 12.96 15.14 -11.99
N ILE A 305 13.56 14.71 -10.88
CA ILE A 305 12.83 14.28 -9.68
C ILE A 305 11.91 15.42 -9.21
N GLU A 306 12.44 16.65 -9.17
CA GLU A 306 11.66 17.81 -8.76
C GLU A 306 10.57 18.20 -9.74
N GLU A 307 10.74 17.98 -11.05
CA GLU A 307 9.64 18.10 -12.02
C GLU A 307 8.54 17.06 -11.76
N VAL A 308 8.90 15.81 -11.44
CA VAL A 308 7.92 14.74 -11.11
C VAL A 308 7.13 15.11 -9.87
N ARG A 309 7.83 15.43 -8.77
CA ARG A 309 7.23 15.84 -7.50
C ARG A 309 6.38 17.11 -7.63
N ALA A 310 6.71 18.02 -8.56
CA ALA A 310 5.91 19.23 -8.80
C ALA A 310 4.57 18.87 -9.44
N GLY A 311 4.58 17.95 -10.42
CA GLY A 311 3.36 17.42 -11.02
C GLY A 311 2.49 16.66 -10.02
N LEU A 312 3.10 15.96 -9.07
CA LEU A 312 2.40 15.21 -8.03
C LEU A 312 1.76 16.08 -6.94
N CYS A 313 2.40 17.19 -6.59
CA CYS A 313 1.85 18.15 -5.63
C CYS A 313 0.92 19.19 -6.27
N HIS A 314 0.74 19.17 -7.60
CA HIS A 314 -0.20 20.08 -8.25
C HIS A 314 -1.63 19.54 -8.12
N GLY A 315 -2.35 20.04 -7.12
CA GLY A 315 -3.77 19.79 -6.97
C GLY A 315 -4.59 20.61 -7.97
N GLY A 316 -5.76 20.07 -8.34
CA GLY A 316 -6.77 20.78 -9.12
C GLY A 316 -8.17 20.43 -8.59
N PRO A 317 -9.25 21.03 -9.13
CA PRO A 317 -10.62 20.76 -8.69
C PRO A 317 -11.00 19.26 -8.70
N GLU A 318 -10.31 18.45 -9.50
CA GLU A 318 -10.59 17.02 -9.70
C GLU A 318 -9.44 16.11 -9.25
N VAL A 319 -8.32 16.66 -8.75
CA VAL A 319 -7.13 15.88 -8.40
C VAL A 319 -6.57 16.37 -7.08
N GLU A 320 -6.57 15.48 -6.08
CA GLU A 320 -5.89 15.73 -4.82
C GLU A 320 -4.36 15.59 -4.99
N PRO A 321 -3.57 16.50 -4.40
CA PRO A 321 -2.12 16.38 -4.32
C PRO A 321 -1.68 15.06 -3.67
N VAL A 322 -0.62 14.46 -4.21
CA VAL A 322 0.01 13.27 -3.61
C VAL A 322 0.92 13.67 -2.46
N VAL A 323 0.86 12.91 -1.36
CA VAL A 323 1.77 13.03 -0.22
C VAL A 323 3.15 12.48 -0.61
N LEU A 324 4.19 13.32 -0.50
CA LEU A 324 5.58 12.98 -0.82
C LEU A 324 6.41 12.68 0.44
N TRP A 325 6.02 13.24 1.58
CA TRP A 325 6.63 12.96 2.88
C TRP A 325 5.54 12.66 3.92
N PRO A 326 5.61 11.53 4.65
CA PRO A 326 4.45 10.97 5.32
C PRO A 326 4.18 11.57 6.71
N PHE A 327 4.20 12.89 6.84
CA PHE A 327 3.78 13.55 8.08
C PHE A 327 2.33 13.17 8.43
N LYS A 328 2.07 12.92 9.72
CA LYS A 328 0.76 12.46 10.21
C LYS A 328 -0.33 13.53 10.19
N ASP A 329 0.06 14.80 10.22
CA ASP A 329 -0.78 15.94 10.60
C ASP A 329 -0.87 17.04 9.52
N VAL A 330 -0.59 16.69 8.27
CA VAL A 330 -0.63 17.64 7.13
C VAL A 330 -1.60 17.15 6.06
N GLU A 331 -2.83 17.62 6.15
CA GLU A 331 -3.88 17.32 5.18
C GLU A 331 -3.62 17.99 3.80
N PRO A 332 -4.00 17.35 2.67
CA PRO A 332 -3.88 17.94 1.33
C PRO A 332 -4.52 19.33 1.18
N SER A 333 -5.59 19.60 1.94
CA SER A 333 -6.31 20.87 1.95
C SER A 333 -5.57 21.99 2.70
N HIS A 334 -4.55 21.67 3.50
CA HIS A 334 -3.82 22.66 4.28
C HIS A 334 -3.02 23.60 3.34
N PRO A 335 -3.06 24.94 3.50
CA PRO A 335 -2.41 25.87 2.58
C PRO A 335 -0.89 25.69 2.42
N ALA A 336 -0.24 25.07 3.41
CA ALA A 336 1.19 24.77 3.40
C ALA A 336 1.54 23.37 2.88
N PHE A 337 0.56 22.54 2.52
CA PHE A 337 0.76 21.13 2.14
C PHE A 337 1.87 20.96 1.10
N VAL A 338 1.79 21.71 -0.01
CA VAL A 338 2.78 21.65 -1.10
C VAL A 338 4.16 22.05 -0.60
N ALA A 339 4.27 23.18 0.08
CA ALA A 339 5.55 23.69 0.56
C ALA A 339 6.22 22.74 1.56
N ILE A 340 5.45 22.14 2.48
CA ILE A 340 5.93 21.16 3.45
C ILE A 340 6.45 19.91 2.73
N ASN A 341 5.63 19.29 1.89
CA ASN A 341 6.00 18.07 1.17
C ASN A 341 7.22 18.28 0.27
N ARG A 342 7.28 19.40 -0.44
CA ARG A 342 8.34 19.71 -1.39
C ARG A 342 9.67 19.98 -0.69
N LEU A 343 9.68 20.76 0.40
CA LEU A 343 10.92 20.99 1.15
C LEU A 343 11.37 19.74 1.93
N ALA A 344 10.44 18.94 2.46
CA ALA A 344 10.76 17.69 3.13
C ALA A 344 11.38 16.67 2.16
N ALA A 345 10.78 16.47 0.98
CA ALA A 345 11.32 15.56 -0.04
C ALA A 345 12.66 16.04 -0.64
N ARG A 346 12.97 17.34 -0.53
CA ARG A 346 14.29 17.92 -0.84
C ARG A 346 15.30 17.79 0.32
N GLN A 347 14.90 17.27 1.47
CA GLN A 347 15.66 17.29 2.73
C GLN A 347 16.11 18.72 3.12
N ALA A 348 15.32 19.72 2.72
CA ALA A 348 15.62 21.14 2.92
C ALA A 348 15.14 21.67 4.28
N ILE A 349 14.50 20.83 5.10
CA ILE A 349 14.10 21.13 6.47
C ILE A 349 14.65 20.05 7.41
N PRO A 350 15.00 20.39 8.66
CA PRO A 350 15.44 19.40 9.64
C PRO A 350 14.26 18.51 10.03
N ILE A 351 14.43 17.20 9.89
CA ILE A 351 13.44 16.17 10.25
C ILE A 351 14.18 15.06 10.95
N GLN A 352 13.82 14.76 12.20
CA GLN A 352 14.34 13.57 12.88
C GLN A 352 13.48 12.34 12.53
N PRO A 353 14.04 11.12 12.56
CA PRO A 353 13.28 9.90 12.23
C PRO A 353 12.04 9.65 13.11
N THR A 354 12.00 10.22 14.31
CA THR A 354 10.89 10.13 15.27
C THR A 354 9.95 11.34 15.22
N GLU A 355 10.26 12.38 14.43
CA GLU A 355 9.43 13.59 14.26
C GLU A 355 8.41 13.42 13.12
N TYR A 356 7.47 12.49 13.29
CA TYR A 356 6.45 12.17 12.28
C TYR A 356 5.29 13.19 12.19
N GLU A 357 5.32 14.28 12.97
CA GLU A 357 4.38 15.40 12.93
C GLU A 357 5.11 16.68 12.51
N PHE A 358 4.58 17.39 11.51
CA PHE A 358 5.13 18.66 11.07
C PHE A 358 4.68 19.84 11.94
N LYS A 359 3.47 19.76 12.49
CA LYS A 359 2.79 20.75 13.35
C LYS A 359 2.56 22.09 12.65
N PRO A 360 1.79 22.12 11.54
CA PRO A 360 1.71 23.30 10.69
C PRO A 360 1.12 24.55 11.37
N ASP A 361 0.22 24.36 12.34
CA ASP A 361 -0.48 25.46 13.02
C ASP A 361 0.23 25.95 14.29
N GLU A 362 1.29 25.28 14.73
CA GLU A 362 2.09 25.76 15.86
C GLU A 362 2.91 27.00 15.49
N THR A 363 3.16 27.87 16.47
CA THR A 363 4.01 29.04 16.31
C THR A 363 5.43 28.66 15.86
N ALA A 364 5.93 29.30 14.81
CA ALA A 364 7.30 29.12 14.33
C ALA A 364 8.31 29.83 15.25
N ALA A 365 8.81 29.09 16.25
CA ALA A 365 9.86 29.57 17.15
C ALA A 365 11.10 30.04 16.39
N SER A 366 11.76 31.11 16.86
CA SER A 366 12.93 31.71 16.18
C SER A 366 14.05 30.71 15.93
N GLU A 367 14.41 29.90 16.93
CA GLU A 367 15.45 28.87 16.78
C GLU A 367 15.10 27.81 15.73
N TRP A 368 13.82 27.44 15.63
CA TRP A 368 13.38 26.49 14.60
C TRP A 368 13.47 27.11 13.20
N LYS A 369 13.06 28.39 13.05
CA LYS A 369 13.19 29.13 11.79
C LYS A 369 14.65 29.21 11.33
N ASP A 370 15.56 29.47 12.26
CA ASP A 370 17.00 29.56 11.97
C ASP A 370 17.56 28.22 11.50
N ARG A 371 17.21 27.11 12.16
CA ARG A 371 17.61 25.76 11.72
C ARG A 371 17.05 25.40 10.35
N VAL A 372 15.77 25.70 10.09
CA VAL A 372 15.14 25.47 8.79
C VAL A 372 15.85 26.24 7.68
N ILE A 373 16.17 27.52 7.91
CA ILE A 373 16.88 28.32 6.91
C ILE A 373 18.29 27.82 6.67
N ALA A 374 19.01 27.44 7.73
CA ALA A 374 20.35 26.88 7.60
C ALA A 374 20.32 25.60 6.74
N GLN A 375 19.38 24.70 7.01
CA GLN A 375 19.19 23.47 6.22
C GLN A 375 18.76 23.79 4.78
N THR A 376 17.77 24.65 4.57
CA THR A 376 17.32 24.98 3.21
C THR A 376 18.46 25.58 2.39
N ARG A 377 19.28 26.46 2.99
CA ARG A 377 20.46 27.04 2.34
C ARG A 377 21.52 26.01 1.99
N SER A 378 21.64 24.91 2.73
CA SER A 378 22.60 23.86 2.40
C SER A 378 22.22 23.12 1.11
N THR A 379 20.93 23.07 0.76
CA THR A 379 20.40 22.34 -0.41
C THR A 379 20.31 23.13 -1.72
N VAL A 380 20.40 24.47 -1.68
CA VAL A 380 20.24 25.35 -2.86
C VAL A 380 21.51 26.12 -3.21
N GLN A 381 21.66 26.47 -4.48
CA GLN A 381 22.71 27.37 -4.98
C GLN A 381 22.18 28.81 -5.03
N THR A 382 22.62 29.66 -4.09
CA THR A 382 22.25 31.08 -4.08
C THR A 382 23.32 31.95 -3.42
N GLN A 383 23.51 33.15 -3.95
CA GLN A 383 24.33 34.20 -3.33
C GLN A 383 23.49 35.11 -2.42
N GLU A 384 22.16 35.07 -2.53
CA GLU A 384 21.27 35.87 -1.71
C GLU A 384 21.17 35.30 -0.29
N SER A 385 21.08 36.20 0.70
CA SER A 385 20.85 35.81 2.08
C SER A 385 19.40 35.34 2.27
N LEU A 386 19.22 34.08 2.66
CA LEU A 386 17.97 33.59 3.20
C LEU A 386 17.90 34.02 4.68
N SER A 387 17.04 34.99 4.97
CA SER A 387 16.74 35.44 6.34
C SER A 387 15.28 35.14 6.69
N PRO A 388 14.98 34.82 7.97
CA PRO A 388 13.62 34.51 8.38
C PRO A 388 12.75 35.76 8.29
N PRO A 389 11.50 35.65 7.79
CA PRO A 389 10.56 36.77 7.84
C PRO A 389 10.36 37.24 9.28
N LYS A 390 10.24 38.56 9.46
CA LYS A 390 9.97 39.17 10.77
C LYS A 390 8.49 39.00 11.13
N GLY A 391 8.20 38.88 12.42
CA GLY A 391 6.85 38.75 12.96
C GLY A 391 6.52 37.35 13.47
N GLU A 392 5.39 37.27 14.16
CA GLU A 392 4.77 36.00 14.57
C GLU A 392 4.07 35.37 13.37
N MET A 393 4.23 34.06 13.22
CA MET A 393 3.60 33.25 12.18
C MET A 393 3.63 31.78 12.60
N THR A 394 2.76 30.98 12.00
CA THR A 394 2.79 29.53 12.18
C THR A 394 3.93 28.88 11.39
N ARG A 395 4.26 27.62 11.70
CA ARG A 395 5.24 26.82 10.95
C ARG A 395 4.82 26.66 9.49
N GLY A 396 3.53 26.48 9.23
CA GLY A 396 2.97 26.40 7.89
C GLY A 396 3.12 27.70 7.10
N GLU A 397 2.80 28.85 7.69
CA GLU A 397 3.00 30.16 7.07
C GLU A 397 4.48 30.41 6.73
N PHE A 398 5.38 30.10 7.67
CA PHE A 398 6.81 30.25 7.46
C PHE A 398 7.33 29.38 6.30
N ILE A 399 6.95 28.10 6.26
CA ILE A 399 7.38 27.19 5.19
C ILE A 399 6.83 27.61 3.82
N ARG A 400 5.60 28.13 3.74
CA ARG A 400 5.07 28.67 2.49
C ARG A 400 5.87 29.87 1.99
N ALA A 401 6.17 30.80 2.89
CA ALA A 401 6.96 31.99 2.55
C ALA A 401 8.38 31.60 2.12
N LEU A 402 8.98 30.59 2.77
CA LEU A 402 10.29 30.07 2.39
C LEU A 402 10.26 29.39 1.02
N TRP A 403 9.27 28.53 0.78
CA TRP A 403 9.11 27.81 -0.49
C TRP A 403 9.05 28.76 -1.68
N GLN A 404 8.26 29.83 -1.61
CA GLN A 404 8.16 30.84 -2.67
C GLN A 404 9.50 31.48 -3.04
N ARG A 405 10.45 31.53 -2.11
CA ARG A 405 11.79 32.10 -2.33
C ARG A 405 12.77 31.10 -2.94
N VAL A 406 12.53 29.80 -2.76
CA VAL A 406 13.52 28.75 -3.09
C VAL A 406 13.05 27.74 -4.13
N GLU A 407 11.77 27.72 -4.48
CA GLU A 407 11.20 26.70 -5.37
C GLU A 407 11.87 26.65 -6.75
N ASN A 408 12.30 27.81 -7.26
CA ASN A 408 12.93 28.00 -8.55
C ASN A 408 14.46 28.15 -8.49
N LEU A 409 15.06 28.11 -7.28
CA LEU A 409 16.52 28.16 -7.16
C LEU A 409 17.14 26.84 -7.63
N PRO A 410 18.32 26.87 -8.28
CA PRO A 410 19.04 25.65 -8.62
C PRO A 410 19.39 24.87 -7.35
N LEU A 411 19.16 23.55 -7.37
CA LEU A 411 19.58 22.67 -6.29
C LEU A 411 21.09 22.40 -6.38
N LYS A 412 21.74 22.28 -5.22
CA LYS A 412 23.06 21.66 -5.18
C LYS A 412 22.95 20.23 -5.67
N GLN A 413 24.02 19.72 -6.27
CA GLN A 413 24.07 18.34 -6.72
C GLN A 413 24.76 17.50 -5.64
N PRO A 414 24.29 16.26 -5.41
CA PRO A 414 25.02 15.32 -4.58
C PRO A 414 26.32 14.92 -5.29
N GLU A 415 27.31 14.52 -4.50
CA GLU A 415 28.50 13.87 -5.03
C GLU A 415 28.09 12.55 -5.68
N MET A 416 28.51 12.32 -6.93
CA MET A 416 28.14 11.15 -7.69
C MET A 416 29.35 10.65 -8.48
N GLY A 417 29.82 9.47 -8.11
CA GLY A 417 30.74 8.64 -8.86
C GLY A 417 30.11 7.98 -10.09
N PRO A 418 30.91 7.20 -10.85
CA PRO A 418 30.38 6.36 -11.92
C PRO A 418 29.54 5.19 -11.39
N ALA A 419 28.51 4.79 -12.14
CA ALA A 419 27.84 3.51 -11.95
C ALA A 419 28.84 2.32 -12.02
N PRO A 420 28.58 1.19 -11.35
CA PRO A 420 27.32 0.82 -10.69
C PRO A 420 27.26 1.11 -9.18
N ASP A 421 28.12 1.97 -8.64
CA ASP A 421 28.20 2.32 -7.21
C ASP A 421 28.55 3.81 -7.15
N ARG A 422 27.51 4.66 -7.06
CA ARG A 422 27.63 6.11 -7.25
C ARG A 422 28.11 6.86 -6.01
N ASP A 423 27.87 6.39 -4.81
CA ASP A 423 28.34 7.05 -3.58
C ASP A 423 29.63 6.43 -3.02
N HIS A 424 30.10 5.34 -3.63
CA HIS A 424 31.34 4.66 -3.26
C HIS A 424 31.30 4.04 -1.86
N ASP A 425 30.13 3.62 -1.40
CA ASP A 425 29.96 2.91 -0.14
C ASP A 425 30.28 1.39 -0.26
N GLY A 426 30.45 0.89 -1.49
CA GLY A 426 30.73 -0.50 -1.81
C GLY A 426 29.49 -1.36 -2.07
N VAL A 427 28.30 -0.76 -2.14
CA VAL A 427 27.03 -1.38 -2.47
C VAL A 427 26.60 -0.96 -3.89
N PRO A 428 26.29 -1.91 -4.79
CA PRO A 428 25.80 -1.54 -6.12
C PRO A 428 24.45 -0.82 -6.06
N ASP A 429 24.25 0.20 -6.91
CA ASP A 429 23.05 1.06 -7.01
C ASP A 429 21.71 0.29 -7.07
N LEU A 430 21.74 -0.95 -7.60
CA LEU A 430 20.57 -1.83 -7.73
C LEU A 430 20.17 -2.51 -6.41
N GLU A 431 21.13 -2.68 -5.51
CA GLU A 431 20.95 -3.27 -4.19
C GLU A 431 20.90 -2.22 -3.07
N ASP A 432 21.21 -0.98 -3.40
CA ASP A 432 21.36 0.15 -2.49
C ASP A 432 20.07 0.98 -2.35
N PRO A 433 19.48 1.09 -1.13
CA PRO A 433 18.36 2.00 -0.87
C PRO A 433 18.66 3.48 -1.13
N LEU A 434 19.91 3.92 -0.95
CA LEU A 434 20.29 5.32 -0.90
C LEU A 434 21.57 5.59 -1.74
N PRO A 435 21.56 5.36 -3.08
CA PRO A 435 22.75 5.37 -3.94
C PRO A 435 23.37 6.75 -4.21
N LEU A 436 23.03 7.74 -3.38
CA LEU A 436 23.52 9.12 -3.42
C LEU A 436 23.83 9.62 -1.98
N ASP A 437 24.07 8.69 -1.06
CA ASP A 437 24.23 8.89 0.39
C ASP A 437 25.22 7.83 0.91
N GLN A 438 26.49 8.23 0.98
CA GLN A 438 27.63 7.39 1.34
C GLN A 438 27.56 6.86 2.78
N ASP A 439 26.98 7.61 3.71
CA ASP A 439 26.91 7.22 5.13
C ASP A 439 25.57 6.62 5.55
N ASN A 440 24.62 6.54 4.61
CA ASN A 440 23.31 5.92 4.75
C ASN A 440 22.48 6.53 5.90
N ASP A 441 22.61 7.84 6.12
CA ASP A 441 21.89 8.57 7.18
C ASP A 441 20.52 9.11 6.73
N ASN A 442 20.13 8.86 5.47
CA ASN A 442 18.98 9.41 4.76
C ASN A 442 19.12 10.87 4.35
N LEU A 443 20.34 11.39 4.23
CA LEU A 443 20.65 12.72 3.73
C LEU A 443 21.56 12.64 2.50
N PHE A 444 21.37 13.57 1.55
CA PHE A 444 22.28 13.67 0.41
C PHE A 444 23.67 14.15 0.84
N ASP A 445 24.71 13.52 0.30
CA ASP A 445 26.08 14.04 0.32
C ASP A 445 26.26 15.17 -0.68
N TRP A 446 25.93 16.38 -0.28
CA TRP A 446 26.05 17.56 -1.15
C TRP A 446 27.50 17.87 -1.51
N ILE A 447 27.77 18.13 -2.80
CA ILE A 447 29.07 18.65 -3.24
C ILE A 447 29.39 19.92 -2.44
N LYS A 448 30.54 19.91 -1.74
CA LYS A 448 31.06 21.07 -1.04
C LYS A 448 31.39 22.15 -2.05
N THR A 449 30.62 23.23 -2.05
CA THR A 449 30.95 24.44 -2.80
C THR A 449 31.97 25.23 -2.00
N GLU A 450 33.19 25.38 -2.54
CA GLU A 450 34.28 26.21 -1.97
C GLU A 450 33.87 27.65 -1.71
#